data_AF-A0A229S5I1-F1
#
_entry.id   AF-A0A229S5I1-F1
#
_cell.length_a   1.000
_cell.length_b   1.000
_cell.length_c   1.000
_cell.angle_alpha   90.00
_cell.angle_beta   90.00
_cell.angle_gamma   90.00
#
_symmetry.space_group_name_H-M   'P 1'
#
loop_
_entity.id
_entity.type
_entity.pdbx_description
1 polymer ?
#
loop_
_entity_poly.entity_id
_entity_poly.type
_entity_poly.pdbx_seq_one_letter_code
_entity_poly.pdbx_strand_id
1 'polypeptide(L)'
;MSENEGAAVEEHVSEQARCGFRKCRQPLPPPGPRGGRPYEFCPDRTWPGGKSCKQLAAAEQALREALGDDAVPAGALTDAGQAFDQAAAAVTGPLRTLSNALDAVTAHLRDEIAAAVSQADVARETASEADRQRDVALEQAAEATHAAEQAIEAARVAEQAENLARATADEAVEARSAAQLAQATAESATAVITQRAKEVAEEVSAQRNRADKLAATLAARGEELATRTAERDAARTALAESDERRKAGERLLDTQKRELTADLDAVRVQLRDQDDRHREALAEQAARETASRTQLAEVQTELTAARGQLATAQLQATQSQTLHDEVTAMLSRIRRRALAATEEPSAPLRHDLLAILLGDDAAEESTRPDLG
;
A
#
# COMPACT_ATOMS: atom_id res chain seq x y z
N MET A 1 36.31 -160.10 30.64
CA MET A 1 37.25 -160.23 31.78
C MET A 1 36.36 -160.52 32.98
N SER A 2 36.19 -161.80 33.25
CA SER A 2 36.96 -162.52 34.29
C SER A 2 36.31 -162.25 35.65
N GLU A 3 35.33 -163.05 36.06
CA GLU A 3 35.51 -164.43 36.57
C GLU A 3 36.43 -164.47 37.78
N ASN A 4 35.89 -164.91 38.91
CA ASN A 4 36.66 -165.71 39.87
C ASN A 4 35.69 -166.61 40.65
N GLU A 5 35.95 -167.92 40.64
CA GLU A 5 35.19 -168.91 41.43
C GLU A 5 35.75 -168.99 42.87
N GLY A 6 34.99 -169.58 43.80
CA GLY A 6 35.22 -169.37 45.24
C GLY A 6 34.95 -170.52 46.21
N ALA A 7 34.90 -171.77 45.74
CA ALA A 7 34.83 -173.01 46.55
C ALA A 7 33.59 -173.21 47.46
N ALA A 8 33.41 -174.46 47.92
CA ALA A 8 32.22 -174.94 48.62
C ALA A 8 32.54 -175.63 49.96
N VAL A 9 31.52 -175.77 50.82
CA VAL A 9 31.42 -176.76 51.88
C VAL A 9 29.97 -177.27 51.92
N GLU A 10 29.77 -178.59 52.01
CA GLU A 10 28.45 -179.20 52.21
C GLU A 10 28.25 -179.57 53.69
N GLU A 11 27.05 -179.34 54.22
CA GLU A 11 26.64 -179.81 55.55
C GLU A 11 25.14 -180.17 55.54
N HIS A 12 24.72 -181.17 56.32
CA HIS A 12 23.36 -181.73 56.24
C HIS A 12 22.27 -180.75 56.70
N VAL A 13 21.26 -180.51 55.85
CA VAL A 13 20.07 -179.71 56.18
C VAL A 13 18.78 -180.50 55.90
N SER A 14 17.81 -180.37 56.80
CA SER A 14 16.51 -181.07 56.80
C SER A 14 15.62 -180.76 55.59
N GLU A 15 14.69 -181.66 55.26
CA GLU A 15 13.69 -181.43 54.19
C GLU A 15 12.89 -180.14 54.41
N GLN A 16 13.20 -179.12 53.60
CA GLN A 16 12.69 -177.77 53.81
C GLN A 16 11.34 -177.56 53.11
N ALA A 17 10.29 -177.32 53.91
CA ALA A 17 8.94 -177.09 53.42
C ALA A 17 8.86 -175.95 52.38
N ARG A 18 7.94 -176.04 51.42
CA ARG A 18 7.78 -175.08 50.32
C ARG A 18 6.45 -174.33 50.40
N CYS A 19 6.47 -173.07 49.97
CA CYS A 19 5.31 -172.18 49.92
C CYS A 19 4.15 -172.78 49.10
N GLY A 20 2.96 -172.87 49.69
CA GLY A 20 1.78 -173.49 49.11
C GLY A 20 1.17 -172.77 47.89
N PHE A 21 1.55 -171.51 47.64
CA PHE A 21 1.11 -170.81 46.42
C PHE A 21 1.76 -171.44 45.18
N ARG A 22 0.95 -171.98 44.25
CA ARG A 22 1.41 -172.83 43.15
C ARG A 22 2.45 -172.17 42.22
N LYS A 23 2.38 -170.84 42.04
CA LYS A 23 3.36 -170.05 41.26
C LYS A 23 4.59 -169.58 42.04
N CYS A 24 4.69 -169.86 43.34
CA CYS A 24 5.84 -169.51 44.18
C CYS A 24 6.76 -170.71 44.44
N ARG A 25 6.27 -171.76 45.13
CA ARG A 25 7.01 -173.00 45.50
C ARG A 25 8.42 -172.83 46.11
N GLN A 26 8.74 -171.62 46.55
CA GLN A 26 10.01 -171.24 47.17
C GLN A 26 10.14 -171.93 48.55
N PRO A 27 11.34 -172.40 48.96
CA PRO A 27 11.54 -172.96 50.29
C PRO A 27 11.23 -171.91 51.36
N LEU A 28 10.68 -172.38 52.48
CA LEU A 28 10.25 -171.57 53.61
C LEU A 28 11.34 -171.55 54.69
N PRO A 29 11.48 -170.46 55.47
CA PRO A 29 12.42 -170.42 56.58
C PRO A 29 12.09 -171.52 57.60
N PRO A 30 13.10 -172.20 58.18
CA PRO A 30 12.87 -173.27 59.14
C PRO A 30 12.16 -172.75 60.40
N PRO A 31 11.35 -173.59 61.08
CA PRO A 31 10.62 -173.18 62.28
C PRO A 31 11.61 -172.77 63.39
N GLY A 32 11.48 -171.53 63.88
CA GLY A 32 12.43 -170.94 64.82
C GLY A 32 12.49 -171.64 66.18
N PRO A 33 13.59 -171.46 66.95
CA PRO A 33 13.96 -172.27 68.12
C PRO A 33 13.06 -172.12 69.37
N ARG A 34 11.86 -171.54 69.23
CA ARG A 34 10.80 -171.50 70.26
C ARG A 34 9.56 -172.33 69.88
N GLY A 35 9.69 -173.30 68.96
CA GLY A 35 8.66 -174.30 68.66
C GLY A 35 7.41 -173.75 67.94
N GLY A 36 7.57 -172.71 67.12
CA GLY A 36 6.46 -172.13 66.37
C GLY A 36 5.92 -173.04 65.27
N ARG A 37 4.60 -172.97 65.00
CA ARG A 37 3.95 -173.68 63.90
C ARG A 37 4.60 -173.29 62.56
N PRO A 38 4.95 -174.23 61.66
CA PRO A 38 5.54 -173.92 60.36
C PRO A 38 4.68 -172.94 59.55
N TYR A 39 5.36 -172.07 58.80
CA TYR A 39 4.71 -171.23 57.78
C TYR A 39 4.16 -172.10 56.65
N GLU A 40 3.04 -171.70 56.05
CA GLU A 40 2.45 -172.36 54.86
C GLU A 40 2.76 -171.56 53.57
N PHE A 41 3.09 -170.28 53.70
CA PHE A 41 3.35 -169.35 52.60
C PHE A 41 4.52 -168.43 52.95
N CYS A 42 5.25 -167.93 51.94
CA CYS A 42 6.31 -166.94 52.15
C CYS A 42 5.73 -165.67 52.80
N PRO A 43 6.26 -165.20 53.96
CA PRO A 43 5.80 -163.97 54.57
C PRO A 43 6.20 -162.73 53.76
N ASP A 44 7.45 -162.67 53.30
CA ASP A 44 8.07 -161.43 52.79
C ASP A 44 7.85 -161.18 51.29
N ARG A 45 7.18 -162.10 50.57
CA ARG A 45 7.03 -162.03 49.11
C ARG A 45 5.72 -161.41 48.67
N THR A 46 5.83 -160.21 48.10
CA THR A 46 4.76 -159.45 47.44
C THR A 46 4.79 -159.63 45.91
N TRP A 47 3.69 -159.26 45.26
CA TRP A 47 3.45 -159.30 43.82
C TRP A 47 2.93 -157.94 43.34
N PRO A 48 2.88 -157.66 42.02
CA PRO A 48 2.33 -156.40 41.49
C PRO A 48 0.95 -156.06 42.08
N GLY A 49 0.78 -154.81 42.52
CA GLY A 49 -0.39 -154.40 43.32
C GLY A 49 -0.32 -154.75 44.81
N GLY A 50 0.88 -155.08 45.34
CA GLY A 50 1.15 -155.24 46.77
C GLY A 50 0.67 -156.56 47.40
N LYS A 51 0.09 -157.48 46.62
CA LYS A 51 -0.56 -158.70 47.15
C LYS A 51 0.47 -159.73 47.62
N SER A 52 0.26 -160.33 48.79
CA SER A 52 1.15 -161.37 49.34
C SER A 52 0.88 -162.76 48.76
N CYS A 53 1.84 -163.69 48.88
CA CYS A 53 1.64 -165.09 48.49
C CYS A 53 0.41 -165.75 49.14
N LYS A 54 0.06 -165.41 50.38
CA LYS A 54 -1.17 -165.92 51.04
C LYS A 54 -2.43 -165.33 50.40
N GLN A 55 -2.43 -164.02 50.08
CA GLN A 55 -3.57 -163.37 49.43
C GLN A 55 -3.78 -163.86 47.99
N LEU A 56 -2.71 -164.11 47.23
CA LEU A 56 -2.83 -164.68 45.89
C LEU A 56 -3.21 -166.16 45.92
N ALA A 57 -2.75 -166.95 46.89
CA ALA A 57 -3.23 -168.32 47.05
C ALA A 57 -4.72 -168.36 47.43
N ALA A 58 -5.16 -167.50 48.35
CA ALA A 58 -6.57 -167.37 48.69
C ALA A 58 -7.42 -166.86 47.51
N ALA A 59 -6.90 -165.95 46.69
CA ALA A 59 -7.58 -165.50 45.47
C ALA A 59 -7.60 -166.58 44.37
N GLU A 60 -6.55 -167.39 44.22
CA GLU A 60 -6.50 -168.54 43.30
C GLU A 60 -7.47 -169.65 43.74
N GLN A 61 -7.58 -169.88 45.06
CA GLN A 61 -8.54 -170.81 45.67
C GLN A 61 -9.98 -170.30 45.50
N ALA A 62 -10.24 -169.04 45.82
CA ALA A 62 -11.55 -168.42 45.61
C ALA A 62 -11.94 -168.35 44.13
N LEU A 63 -10.98 -168.24 43.19
CA LEU A 63 -11.27 -168.37 41.76
C LEU A 63 -11.73 -169.80 41.41
N ARG A 64 -11.11 -170.85 41.97
CA ARG A 64 -11.58 -172.24 41.78
C ARG A 64 -12.94 -172.47 42.41
N GLU A 65 -13.19 -171.93 43.60
CA GLU A 65 -14.48 -172.07 44.29
C GLU A 65 -15.60 -171.28 43.58
N ALA A 66 -15.29 -170.15 42.94
CA ALA A 66 -16.26 -169.34 42.20
C ALA A 66 -16.45 -169.75 40.72
N LEU A 67 -15.48 -170.42 40.10
CA LEU A 67 -15.55 -170.87 38.70
C LEU A 67 -15.78 -172.39 38.55
N GLY A 68 -15.62 -173.16 39.64
CA GLY A 68 -15.56 -174.62 39.63
C GLY A 68 -14.19 -175.16 39.19
N ASP A 69 -13.94 -176.45 39.47
CA ASP A 69 -12.88 -177.20 38.78
C ASP A 69 -13.33 -177.60 37.35
N ASP A 70 -14.64 -177.51 37.03
CA ASP A 70 -15.18 -177.53 35.67
C ASP A 70 -14.95 -176.17 35.00
N ALA A 71 -13.87 -176.07 34.22
CA ALA A 71 -13.42 -174.80 33.64
C ALA A 71 -14.48 -174.11 32.76
N VAL A 72 -14.85 -172.87 33.13
CA VAL A 72 -15.71 -171.99 32.34
C VAL A 72 -15.23 -171.91 30.89
N PRO A 73 -16.08 -172.20 29.88
CA PRO A 73 -15.66 -172.21 28.47
C PRO A 73 -15.11 -170.87 28.02
N ALA A 74 -13.87 -170.86 27.50
CA ALA A 74 -13.17 -169.65 27.07
C ALA A 74 -13.96 -168.82 26.03
N GLY A 75 -14.81 -169.49 25.22
CA GLY A 75 -15.68 -168.86 24.22
C GLY A 75 -16.53 -167.72 24.79
N ALA A 76 -17.20 -167.92 25.93
CA ALA A 76 -18.13 -166.92 26.46
C ALA A 76 -17.45 -165.59 26.85
N LEU A 77 -16.16 -165.62 27.23
CA LEU A 77 -15.38 -164.43 27.51
C LEU A 77 -14.85 -163.77 26.22
N THR A 78 -14.50 -164.55 25.19
CA THR A 78 -14.16 -163.98 23.87
C THR A 78 -15.39 -163.37 23.18
N ASP A 79 -16.57 -163.96 23.33
CA ASP A 79 -17.81 -163.47 22.71
C ASP A 79 -18.24 -162.15 23.35
N ALA A 80 -18.17 -162.04 24.68
CA ALA A 80 -18.41 -160.79 25.41
C ALA A 80 -17.38 -159.70 25.05
N GLY A 81 -16.10 -160.09 24.88
CA GLY A 81 -15.05 -159.18 24.39
C GLY A 81 -15.34 -158.67 22.98
N GLN A 82 -15.66 -159.57 22.04
CA GLN A 82 -16.00 -159.20 20.66
C GLN A 82 -17.27 -158.34 20.59
N ALA A 83 -18.28 -158.60 21.41
CA ALA A 83 -19.47 -157.75 21.49
C ALA A 83 -19.14 -156.34 21.98
N PHE A 84 -18.25 -156.21 22.98
CA PHE A 84 -17.79 -154.91 23.46
C PHE A 84 -16.91 -154.19 22.42
N ASP A 85 -15.99 -154.89 21.76
CA ASP A 85 -15.14 -154.33 20.70
C ASP A 85 -15.97 -153.88 19.49
N GLN A 86 -17.01 -154.64 19.10
CA GLN A 86 -17.95 -154.24 18.04
C GLN A 86 -18.76 -152.99 18.45
N ALA A 87 -19.28 -152.93 19.68
CA ALA A 87 -19.99 -151.75 20.17
C ALA A 87 -19.06 -150.53 20.26
N ALA A 88 -17.84 -150.71 20.76
CA ALA A 88 -16.82 -149.68 20.82
C ALA A 88 -16.42 -149.18 19.43
N ALA A 89 -16.22 -150.08 18.45
CA ALA A 89 -15.94 -149.71 17.07
C ALA A 89 -17.11 -148.95 16.41
N ALA A 90 -18.34 -149.43 16.61
CA ALA A 90 -19.56 -148.81 16.09
C ALA A 90 -19.81 -147.39 16.64
N VAL A 91 -19.34 -147.08 17.85
CA VAL A 91 -19.43 -145.73 18.46
C VAL A 91 -18.19 -144.88 18.17
N THR A 92 -17.00 -145.48 18.09
CA THR A 92 -15.72 -144.76 17.85
C THR A 92 -15.67 -144.13 16.45
N GLY A 93 -16.27 -144.76 15.44
CA GLY A 93 -16.42 -144.15 14.11
C GLY A 93 -17.20 -142.83 14.15
N PRO A 94 -18.48 -142.83 14.57
CA PRO A 94 -19.29 -141.64 14.75
C PRO A 94 -18.67 -140.59 15.67
N LEU A 95 -18.06 -140.97 16.80
CA LEU A 95 -17.40 -140.01 17.70
C LEU A 95 -16.18 -139.34 17.05
N ARG A 96 -15.39 -140.07 16.24
CA ARG A 96 -14.29 -139.47 15.48
C ARG A 96 -14.81 -138.51 14.40
N THR A 97 -15.87 -138.88 13.69
CA THR A 97 -16.54 -137.98 12.72
C THR A 97 -17.08 -136.73 13.40
N LEU A 98 -17.67 -136.86 14.59
CA LEU A 98 -18.16 -135.72 15.38
C LEU A 98 -17.02 -134.83 15.88
N SER A 99 -15.91 -135.40 16.38
CA SER A 99 -14.71 -134.62 16.75
C SER A 99 -14.19 -133.84 15.54
N ASN A 100 -13.93 -134.52 14.42
CA ASN A 100 -13.44 -133.88 13.20
C ASN A 100 -14.39 -132.77 12.70
N ALA A 101 -15.71 -132.94 12.84
CA ALA A 101 -16.70 -131.93 12.49
C ALA A 101 -16.68 -130.73 13.47
N LEU A 102 -16.54 -130.97 14.77
CA LEU A 102 -16.39 -129.92 15.79
C LEU A 102 -15.06 -129.18 15.62
N ASP A 103 -13.96 -129.87 15.31
CA ASP A 103 -12.65 -129.29 15.03
C ASP A 103 -12.70 -128.43 13.76
N ALA A 104 -13.36 -128.89 12.69
CA ALA A 104 -13.57 -128.13 11.46
C ALA A 104 -14.47 -126.89 11.68
N VAL A 105 -15.58 -127.03 12.42
CA VAL A 105 -16.43 -125.88 12.81
C VAL A 105 -15.66 -124.90 13.70
N THR A 106 -14.82 -125.37 14.62
CA THR A 106 -14.03 -124.50 15.49
C THR A 106 -12.89 -123.82 14.73
N ALA A 107 -12.31 -124.46 13.72
CA ALA A 107 -11.37 -123.82 12.79
C ALA A 107 -12.08 -122.73 11.97
N HIS A 108 -13.18 -123.06 11.29
CA HIS A 108 -13.94 -122.10 10.51
C HIS A 108 -14.44 -120.91 11.34
N LEU A 109 -14.91 -121.13 12.58
CA LEU A 109 -15.30 -120.05 13.49
C LEU A 109 -14.11 -119.17 13.91
N ARG A 110 -12.90 -119.73 14.08
CA ARG A 110 -11.69 -118.92 14.33
C ARG A 110 -11.32 -118.09 13.10
N ASP A 111 -11.43 -118.66 11.91
CA ASP A 111 -11.13 -117.97 10.65
C ASP A 111 -12.12 -116.83 10.38
N GLU A 112 -13.43 -117.06 10.59
CA GLU A 112 -14.48 -116.04 10.50
C GLU A 112 -14.30 -114.94 11.56
N ILE A 113 -13.96 -115.29 12.81
CA ILE A 113 -13.67 -114.30 13.86
C ILE A 113 -12.42 -113.48 13.50
N ALA A 114 -11.36 -114.11 12.98
CA ALA A 114 -10.15 -113.42 12.54
C ALA A 114 -10.42 -112.49 11.36
N ALA A 115 -11.24 -112.92 10.39
CA ALA A 115 -11.68 -112.10 9.28
C ALA A 115 -12.54 -110.91 9.75
N ALA A 116 -13.49 -111.13 10.65
CA ALA A 116 -14.35 -110.07 11.20
C ALA A 116 -13.57 -109.05 12.05
N VAL A 117 -12.59 -109.49 12.85
CA VAL A 117 -11.68 -108.59 13.59
C VAL A 117 -10.81 -107.78 12.62
N SER A 118 -10.21 -108.43 11.62
CA SER A 118 -9.41 -107.75 10.59
C SER A 118 -10.23 -106.69 9.83
N GLN A 119 -11.48 -107.01 9.44
CA GLN A 119 -12.40 -106.05 8.82
C GLN A 119 -12.77 -104.90 9.77
N ALA A 120 -13.01 -105.18 11.05
CA ALA A 120 -13.32 -104.16 12.05
C ALA A 120 -12.14 -103.20 12.30
N ASP A 121 -10.90 -103.71 12.30
CA ASP A 121 -9.70 -102.89 12.50
C ASP A 121 -9.36 -102.06 11.25
N VAL A 122 -9.53 -102.61 10.04
CA VAL A 122 -9.46 -101.83 8.78
C VAL A 122 -10.54 -100.75 8.75
N ALA A 123 -11.77 -101.04 9.20
CA ALA A 123 -12.84 -100.05 9.27
C ALA A 123 -12.55 -98.94 10.31
N ARG A 124 -11.96 -99.28 11.46
CA ARG A 124 -11.49 -98.32 12.48
C ARG A 124 -10.40 -97.40 11.95
N GLU A 125 -9.37 -97.96 11.31
CA GLU A 125 -8.28 -97.16 10.75
C GLU A 125 -8.83 -96.20 9.68
N THR A 126 -9.66 -96.71 8.75
CA THR A 126 -10.31 -95.91 7.70
C THR A 126 -11.19 -94.80 8.28
N ALA A 127 -11.97 -95.07 9.34
CA ALA A 127 -12.77 -94.05 10.02
C ALA A 127 -11.88 -92.99 10.69
N SER A 128 -10.82 -93.40 11.37
CA SER A 128 -9.89 -92.48 12.04
C SER A 128 -9.08 -91.61 11.06
N GLU A 129 -8.81 -92.12 9.85
CA GLU A 129 -8.19 -91.35 8.76
C GLU A 129 -9.20 -90.37 8.14
N ALA A 130 -10.46 -90.76 7.97
CA ALA A 130 -11.52 -89.86 7.52
C ALA A 130 -11.81 -88.74 8.54
N ASP A 131 -11.79 -89.04 9.84
CA ASP A 131 -11.87 -88.04 10.91
C ASP A 131 -10.67 -87.07 10.88
N ARG A 132 -9.44 -87.60 10.77
CA ARG A 132 -8.22 -86.77 10.59
C ARG A 132 -8.30 -85.85 9.38
N GLN A 133 -8.76 -86.35 8.23
CA GLN A 133 -8.92 -85.56 7.01
C GLN A 133 -10.02 -84.51 7.14
N ARG A 134 -11.14 -84.82 7.80
CA ARG A 134 -12.20 -83.84 8.13
C ARG A 134 -11.64 -82.72 9.00
N ASP A 135 -10.92 -83.07 10.07
CA ASP A 135 -10.47 -82.09 11.05
C ASP A 135 -9.41 -81.13 10.46
N VAL A 136 -8.50 -81.65 9.63
CA VAL A 136 -7.58 -80.82 8.81
C VAL A 136 -8.34 -79.92 7.83
N ALA A 137 -9.39 -80.42 7.18
CA ALA A 137 -10.20 -79.60 6.25
C ALA A 137 -11.00 -78.51 6.99
N LEU A 138 -11.44 -78.76 8.22
CA LEU A 138 -12.11 -77.77 9.08
C LEU A 138 -11.12 -76.69 9.56
N GLU A 139 -9.90 -77.08 9.93
CA GLU A 139 -8.82 -76.15 10.31
C GLU A 139 -8.46 -75.23 9.13
N GLN A 140 -8.22 -75.79 7.93
CA GLN A 140 -7.96 -75.02 6.72
C GLN A 140 -9.12 -74.09 6.32
N ALA A 141 -10.38 -74.52 6.52
CA ALA A 141 -11.54 -73.67 6.27
C ALA A 141 -11.65 -72.50 7.27
N ALA A 142 -11.28 -72.72 8.54
CA ALA A 142 -11.23 -71.68 9.56
C ALA A 142 -10.10 -70.67 9.28
N GLU A 143 -8.90 -71.14 8.93
CA GLU A 143 -7.78 -70.29 8.49
C GLU A 143 -8.14 -69.45 7.27
N ALA A 144 -8.74 -70.06 6.25
CA ALA A 144 -9.16 -69.35 5.03
C ALA A 144 -10.26 -68.30 5.31
N THR A 145 -11.19 -68.60 6.21
CA THR A 145 -12.22 -67.64 6.64
C THR A 145 -11.57 -66.46 7.37
N HIS A 146 -10.67 -66.72 8.33
CA HIS A 146 -10.01 -65.67 9.08
C HIS A 146 -9.09 -64.80 8.22
N ALA A 147 -8.38 -65.40 7.25
CA ALA A 147 -7.59 -64.66 6.27
C ALA A 147 -8.46 -63.77 5.36
N ALA A 148 -9.65 -64.22 4.99
CA ALA A 148 -10.62 -63.42 4.23
C ALA A 148 -11.18 -62.25 5.06
N GLU A 149 -11.50 -62.46 6.34
CA GLU A 149 -11.91 -61.40 7.27
C GLU A 149 -10.82 -60.33 7.44
N GLN A 150 -9.57 -60.75 7.66
CA GLN A 150 -8.41 -59.86 7.75
C GLN A 150 -8.22 -59.06 6.45
N ALA A 151 -8.36 -59.69 5.29
CA ALA A 151 -8.23 -59.02 3.99
C ALA A 151 -9.35 -57.99 3.75
N ILE A 152 -10.59 -58.28 4.18
CA ILE A 152 -11.72 -57.35 4.09
C ILE A 152 -11.50 -56.12 4.99
N GLU A 153 -11.07 -56.31 6.23
CA GLU A 153 -10.82 -55.17 7.13
C GLU A 153 -9.58 -54.37 6.71
N ALA A 154 -8.52 -55.02 6.20
CA ALA A 154 -7.38 -54.33 5.62
C ALA A 154 -7.76 -53.48 4.39
N ALA A 155 -8.63 -54.00 3.52
CA ALA A 155 -9.17 -53.25 2.38
C ALA A 155 -10.03 -52.06 2.84
N ARG A 156 -10.88 -52.25 3.86
CA ARG A 156 -11.68 -51.18 4.48
C ARG A 156 -10.82 -50.06 5.07
N VAL A 157 -9.76 -50.42 5.79
CA VAL A 157 -8.82 -49.44 6.37
C VAL A 157 -8.07 -48.69 5.27
N ALA A 158 -7.69 -49.36 4.17
CA ALA A 158 -7.09 -48.72 3.02
C ALA A 158 -8.04 -47.74 2.31
N GLU A 159 -9.31 -48.13 2.08
CA GLU A 159 -10.35 -47.27 1.52
C GLU A 159 -10.61 -46.04 2.41
N GLN A 160 -10.66 -46.21 3.73
CA GLN A 160 -10.80 -45.09 4.66
C GLN A 160 -9.59 -44.15 4.62
N ALA A 161 -8.37 -44.70 4.54
CA ALA A 161 -7.15 -43.90 4.41
C ALA A 161 -7.08 -43.13 3.08
N GLU A 162 -7.50 -43.73 1.95
CA GLU A 162 -7.58 -43.05 0.66
C GLU A 162 -8.61 -41.91 0.69
N ASN A 163 -9.81 -42.16 1.21
CA ASN A 163 -10.85 -41.14 1.32
C ASN A 163 -10.43 -39.97 2.23
N LEU A 164 -9.75 -40.24 3.35
CA LEU A 164 -9.19 -39.20 4.23
C LEU A 164 -8.05 -38.42 3.55
N ALA A 165 -7.14 -39.10 2.85
CA ALA A 165 -6.05 -38.45 2.12
C ALA A 165 -6.59 -37.56 0.99
N ARG A 166 -7.64 -38.01 0.29
CA ARG A 166 -8.33 -37.25 -0.74
C ARG A 166 -9.03 -36.02 -0.17
N ALA A 167 -9.83 -36.17 0.89
CA ALA A 167 -10.48 -35.04 1.55
C ALA A 167 -9.44 -33.99 2.02
N THR A 168 -8.33 -34.44 2.61
CA THR A 168 -7.22 -33.56 3.03
C THR A 168 -6.57 -32.84 1.84
N ALA A 169 -6.46 -33.50 0.68
CA ALA A 169 -5.91 -32.89 -0.53
C ALA A 169 -6.87 -31.86 -1.15
N ASP A 170 -8.18 -32.17 -1.20
CA ASP A 170 -9.21 -31.26 -1.71
C ASP A 170 -9.33 -30.02 -0.79
N GLU A 171 -9.31 -30.19 0.54
CA GLU A 171 -9.23 -29.09 1.52
C GLU A 171 -7.97 -28.23 1.33
N ALA A 172 -6.80 -28.85 1.08
CA ALA A 172 -5.56 -28.13 0.84
C ALA A 172 -5.55 -27.35 -0.48
N VAL A 173 -6.27 -27.83 -1.51
CA VAL A 173 -6.48 -27.11 -2.77
C VAL A 173 -7.37 -25.90 -2.54
N GLU A 174 -8.49 -26.02 -1.83
CA GLU A 174 -9.39 -24.89 -1.56
C GLU A 174 -8.81 -23.86 -0.58
N ALA A 175 -8.05 -24.30 0.43
CA ALA A 175 -7.29 -23.39 1.28
C ALA A 175 -6.28 -22.56 0.46
N ARG A 176 -5.69 -23.16 -0.59
CA ARG A 176 -4.75 -22.49 -1.50
C ARG A 176 -5.47 -21.58 -2.49
N SER A 177 -6.63 -21.97 -3.02
CA SER A 177 -7.46 -21.15 -3.93
C SER A 177 -7.91 -19.87 -3.21
N ALA A 178 -8.41 -20.01 -1.97
CA ALA A 178 -8.83 -18.90 -1.11
C ALA A 178 -7.66 -17.98 -0.75
N ALA A 179 -6.49 -18.52 -0.43
CA ALA A 179 -5.29 -17.73 -0.14
C ALA A 179 -4.82 -16.94 -1.36
N GLN A 180 -4.85 -17.52 -2.56
CA GLN A 180 -4.51 -16.83 -3.81
C GLN A 180 -5.51 -15.72 -4.15
N LEU A 181 -6.81 -15.94 -3.94
CA LEU A 181 -7.84 -14.91 -4.11
C LEU A 181 -7.67 -13.76 -3.09
N ALA A 182 -7.37 -14.08 -1.83
CA ALA A 182 -7.07 -13.10 -0.80
C ALA A 182 -5.82 -12.26 -1.16
N GLN A 183 -4.76 -12.90 -1.67
CA GLN A 183 -3.57 -12.19 -2.15
C GLN A 183 -3.92 -11.25 -3.32
N ALA A 184 -4.64 -11.72 -4.34
CA ALA A 184 -5.02 -10.91 -5.50
C ALA A 184 -5.94 -9.71 -5.12
N THR A 185 -6.82 -9.88 -4.14
CA THR A 185 -7.64 -8.76 -3.62
C THR A 185 -6.82 -7.76 -2.81
N ALA A 186 -5.81 -8.20 -2.05
CA ALA A 186 -4.87 -7.29 -1.36
C ALA A 186 -3.95 -6.52 -2.33
N GLU A 187 -3.40 -7.20 -3.35
CA GLU A 187 -2.56 -6.59 -4.39
C GLU A 187 -3.35 -5.57 -5.23
N SER A 188 -4.57 -5.90 -5.65
CA SER A 188 -5.42 -4.94 -6.37
C SER A 188 -5.87 -3.76 -5.50
N ALA A 189 -6.16 -3.97 -4.20
CA ALA A 189 -6.43 -2.89 -3.27
C ALA A 189 -5.23 -1.94 -3.10
N THR A 190 -4.02 -2.48 -2.93
CA THR A 190 -2.79 -1.66 -2.85
C THR A 190 -2.47 -0.95 -4.15
N ALA A 191 -2.78 -1.54 -5.32
CA ALA A 191 -2.67 -0.86 -6.61
C ALA A 191 -3.64 0.35 -6.71
N VAL A 192 -4.91 0.19 -6.30
CA VAL A 192 -5.90 1.29 -6.28
C VAL A 192 -5.51 2.39 -5.30
N ILE A 193 -5.01 2.05 -4.11
CA ILE A 193 -4.51 3.03 -3.13
C ILE A 193 -3.30 3.80 -3.70
N THR A 194 -2.36 3.09 -4.33
CA THR A 194 -1.17 3.68 -4.95
C THR A 194 -1.53 4.61 -6.12
N GLN A 195 -2.52 4.23 -6.93
CA GLN A 195 -3.00 5.04 -8.05
C GLN A 195 -3.68 6.32 -7.55
N ARG A 196 -4.59 6.22 -6.57
CA ARG A 196 -5.21 7.40 -5.93
C ARG A 196 -4.19 8.32 -5.26
N ALA A 197 -3.13 7.76 -4.67
CA ALA A 197 -2.06 8.55 -4.06
C ALA A 197 -1.27 9.37 -5.11
N LYS A 198 -1.07 8.83 -6.33
CA LYS A 198 -0.49 9.59 -7.46
C LYS A 198 -1.43 10.68 -7.93
N GLU A 199 -2.70 10.34 -8.16
CA GLU A 199 -3.73 11.29 -8.62
C GLU A 199 -3.85 12.50 -7.66
N VAL A 200 -3.92 12.26 -6.35
CA VAL A 200 -3.93 13.33 -5.34
C VAL A 200 -2.61 14.12 -5.31
N ALA A 201 -1.46 13.48 -5.51
CA ALA A 201 -0.17 14.19 -5.59
C ALA A 201 -0.07 15.08 -6.84
N GLU A 202 -0.58 14.62 -7.98
CA GLU A 202 -0.67 15.38 -9.23
C GLU A 202 -1.67 16.55 -9.10
N GLU A 203 -2.83 16.34 -8.47
CA GLU A 203 -3.78 17.41 -8.16
C GLU A 203 -3.18 18.47 -7.22
N VAL A 204 -2.52 18.07 -6.13
CA VAL A 204 -1.85 19.00 -5.19
C VAL A 204 -0.72 19.76 -5.89
N SER A 205 0.04 19.09 -6.77
CA SER A 205 1.04 19.74 -7.62
C SER A 205 0.40 20.76 -8.57
N ALA A 206 -0.69 20.41 -9.25
CA ALA A 206 -1.42 21.31 -10.13
C ALA A 206 -2.04 22.50 -9.39
N GLN A 207 -2.53 22.30 -8.15
CA GLN A 207 -3.05 23.37 -7.30
C GLN A 207 -1.94 24.33 -6.86
N ARG A 208 -0.77 23.84 -6.42
CA ARG A 208 0.40 24.67 -6.12
C ARG A 208 0.83 25.49 -7.34
N ASN A 209 1.04 24.84 -8.48
CA ASN A 209 1.37 25.50 -9.74
C ASN A 209 0.33 26.56 -10.20
N ARG A 210 -0.94 26.45 -9.78
CA ARG A 210 -1.95 27.50 -10.00
C ARG A 210 -1.80 28.64 -8.98
N ALA A 211 -1.60 28.34 -7.70
CA ALA A 211 -1.37 29.33 -6.66
C ALA A 211 -0.12 30.17 -6.93
N ASP A 212 0.99 29.55 -7.33
CA ASP A 212 2.26 30.22 -7.66
C ASP A 212 2.10 31.17 -8.86
N LYS A 213 1.36 30.75 -9.90
CA LYS A 213 1.01 31.60 -11.05
C LYS A 213 0.11 32.78 -10.67
N LEU A 214 -0.84 32.58 -9.76
CA LEU A 214 -1.69 33.66 -9.23
C LEU A 214 -0.87 34.63 -8.37
N ALA A 215 0.04 34.14 -7.52
CA ALA A 215 0.93 34.96 -6.72
C ALA A 215 1.86 35.81 -7.60
N ALA A 216 2.49 35.22 -8.63
CA ALA A 216 3.28 35.95 -9.61
C ALA A 216 2.47 36.99 -10.39
N THR A 217 1.22 36.67 -10.74
CA THR A 217 0.31 37.62 -11.41
C THR A 217 -0.06 38.78 -10.50
N LEU A 218 -0.32 38.53 -9.21
CA LEU A 218 -0.61 39.56 -8.21
C LEU A 218 0.61 40.45 -7.94
N ALA A 219 1.82 39.89 -7.89
CA ALA A 219 3.05 40.65 -7.77
C ALA A 219 3.24 41.60 -8.96
N ALA A 220 3.14 41.10 -10.20
CA ALA A 220 3.26 41.91 -11.41
C ALA A 220 2.20 43.01 -11.51
N ARG A 221 0.96 42.76 -11.06
CA ARG A 221 -0.08 43.80 -10.95
C ARG A 221 0.18 44.79 -9.82
N GLY A 222 0.84 44.39 -8.74
CA GLY A 222 1.34 45.28 -7.69
C GLY A 222 2.41 46.23 -8.21
N GLU A 223 3.37 45.73 -8.98
CA GLU A 223 4.41 46.53 -9.64
C GLU A 223 3.83 47.49 -10.68
N GLU A 224 2.85 47.05 -11.49
CA GLU A 224 2.12 47.91 -12.41
C GLU A 224 1.37 49.03 -11.65
N LEU A 225 0.63 48.70 -10.59
CA LEU A 225 -0.11 49.69 -9.79
C LEU A 225 0.82 50.67 -9.07
N ALA A 226 1.98 50.22 -8.58
CA ALA A 226 3.01 51.09 -8.02
C ALA A 226 3.56 52.06 -9.09
N THR A 227 3.84 51.54 -10.30
CA THR A 227 4.29 52.35 -11.44
C THR A 227 3.23 53.38 -11.85
N ARG A 228 1.97 52.98 -12.02
CA ARG A 228 0.86 53.90 -12.32
C ARG A 228 0.61 54.93 -11.23
N THR A 229 0.87 54.59 -9.98
CA THR A 229 0.78 55.52 -8.84
C THR A 229 1.89 56.56 -8.92
N ALA A 230 3.13 56.15 -9.19
CA ALA A 230 4.26 57.06 -9.39
C ALA A 230 4.07 57.97 -10.62
N GLU A 231 3.61 57.43 -11.76
CA GLU A 231 3.24 58.21 -12.95
C GLU A 231 2.19 59.29 -12.64
N ARG A 232 1.11 58.91 -11.94
CA ARG A 232 0.02 59.81 -11.56
C ARG A 232 0.50 60.94 -10.65
N ASP A 233 1.33 60.63 -9.65
CA ASP A 233 1.75 61.61 -8.65
C ASP A 233 2.91 62.49 -9.17
N ALA A 234 3.73 61.98 -10.09
CA ALA A 234 4.63 62.79 -10.91
C ALA A 234 3.85 63.75 -11.83
N ALA A 235 2.81 63.27 -12.52
CA ALA A 235 1.96 64.10 -13.37
C ALA A 235 1.21 65.20 -12.59
N ARG A 236 0.74 64.90 -11.37
CA ARG A 236 0.17 65.91 -10.44
C ARG A 236 1.20 66.96 -10.03
N THR A 237 2.43 66.54 -9.74
CA THR A 237 3.53 67.47 -9.40
C THR A 237 3.87 68.38 -10.57
N ALA A 238 4.02 67.82 -11.77
CA ALA A 238 4.26 68.58 -13.00
C ALA A 238 3.11 69.55 -13.36
N LEU A 239 1.86 69.18 -13.09
CA LEU A 239 0.71 70.07 -13.26
C LEU A 239 0.74 71.24 -12.26
N ALA A 240 1.03 70.97 -10.98
CA ALA A 240 1.16 72.00 -9.96
C ALA A 240 2.31 72.97 -10.25
N GLU A 241 3.46 72.47 -10.72
CA GLU A 241 4.56 73.31 -11.21
C GLU A 241 4.14 74.15 -12.42
N SER A 242 3.40 73.58 -13.38
CA SER A 242 2.89 74.31 -14.55
C SER A 242 1.95 75.45 -14.14
N ASP A 243 1.07 75.21 -13.15
CA ASP A 243 0.18 76.22 -12.61
C ASP A 243 0.92 77.33 -11.83
N GLU A 244 1.97 77.02 -11.05
CA GLU A 244 2.79 78.08 -10.43
C GLU A 244 3.64 78.85 -11.44
N ARG A 245 4.17 78.19 -12.49
CA ARG A 245 4.83 78.88 -13.62
C ARG A 245 3.85 79.81 -14.34
N ARG A 246 2.61 79.36 -14.57
CA ARG A 246 1.52 80.17 -15.15
C ARG A 246 1.18 81.37 -14.27
N LYS A 247 0.95 81.16 -12.96
CA LYS A 247 0.68 82.25 -11.99
C LYS A 247 1.86 83.23 -11.90
N ALA A 248 3.10 82.76 -11.99
CA ALA A 248 4.28 83.62 -12.01
C ALA A 248 4.34 84.47 -13.29
N GLY A 249 4.05 83.88 -14.45
CA GLY A 249 3.91 84.61 -15.72
C GLY A 249 2.77 85.62 -15.70
N GLU A 250 1.61 85.25 -15.16
CA GLU A 250 0.46 86.15 -14.96
C GLU A 250 0.85 87.33 -14.06
N ARG A 251 1.49 87.10 -12.90
CA ARG A 251 1.99 88.17 -12.00
C ARG A 251 3.04 89.07 -12.68
N LEU A 252 3.90 88.52 -13.54
CA LEU A 252 4.90 89.29 -14.28
C LEU A 252 4.24 90.19 -15.32
N LEU A 253 3.31 89.65 -16.12
CA LEU A 253 2.54 90.40 -17.11
C LEU A 253 1.67 91.49 -16.45
N ASP A 254 1.07 91.20 -15.30
CA ASP A 254 0.28 92.18 -14.55
C ASP A 254 1.16 93.29 -13.94
N THR A 255 2.40 92.97 -13.53
CA THR A 255 3.40 93.96 -13.10
C THR A 255 3.84 94.84 -14.28
N GLN A 256 4.28 94.24 -15.38
CA GLN A 256 4.67 94.96 -16.61
C GLN A 256 3.53 95.83 -17.15
N LYS A 257 2.29 95.36 -17.09
CA LYS A 257 1.11 96.14 -17.46
C LYS A 257 0.90 97.36 -16.57
N ARG A 258 1.14 97.25 -15.25
CA ARG A 258 1.05 98.39 -14.31
C ARG A 258 2.18 99.38 -14.55
N GLU A 259 3.40 98.90 -14.75
CA GLU A 259 4.58 99.71 -15.11
C GLU A 259 4.32 100.49 -16.41
N LEU A 260 3.97 99.81 -17.50
CA LEU A 260 3.64 100.46 -18.78
C LEU A 260 2.43 101.40 -18.69
N THR A 261 1.47 101.15 -17.80
CA THR A 261 0.35 102.08 -17.57
C THR A 261 0.83 103.34 -16.83
N ALA A 262 1.66 103.18 -15.80
CA ALA A 262 2.25 104.28 -15.07
C ALA A 262 3.21 105.12 -15.95
N ASP A 263 4.01 104.48 -16.81
CA ASP A 263 4.84 105.15 -17.80
C ASP A 263 4.01 105.93 -18.83
N LEU A 264 2.93 105.33 -19.35
CA LEU A 264 2.01 106.02 -20.27
C LEU A 264 1.34 107.22 -19.61
N ASP A 265 0.92 107.12 -18.34
CA ASP A 265 0.31 108.23 -17.62
C ASP A 265 1.34 109.30 -17.20
N ALA A 266 2.58 108.91 -16.88
CA ALA A 266 3.69 109.84 -16.67
C ALA A 266 4.04 110.61 -17.95
N VAL A 267 4.12 109.93 -19.09
CA VAL A 267 4.32 110.55 -20.42
C VAL A 267 3.15 111.45 -20.78
N ARG A 268 1.89 111.07 -20.49
CA ARG A 268 0.71 111.95 -20.68
C ARG A 268 0.78 113.20 -19.81
N VAL A 269 1.27 113.10 -18.57
CA VAL A 269 1.48 114.27 -17.69
C VAL A 269 2.61 115.16 -18.21
N GLN A 270 3.74 114.58 -18.63
CA GLN A 270 4.85 115.32 -19.26
C GLN A 270 4.42 116.02 -20.55
N LEU A 271 3.60 115.38 -21.39
CA LEU A 271 3.13 115.96 -22.64
C LEU A 271 2.15 117.12 -22.41
N ARG A 272 1.32 117.03 -21.35
CA ARG A 272 0.47 118.15 -20.90
C ARG A 272 1.29 119.31 -20.35
N ASP A 273 2.23 119.03 -19.45
CA ASP A 273 3.17 120.02 -18.91
C ASP A 273 4.00 120.71 -20.01
N GLN A 274 4.40 119.98 -21.05
CA GLN A 274 5.04 120.56 -22.24
C GLN A 274 4.09 121.41 -23.08
N ASP A 275 2.85 120.97 -23.34
CA ASP A 275 1.86 121.73 -24.13
C ASP A 275 1.34 122.96 -23.37
N ASP A 276 1.16 122.87 -22.05
CA ASP A 276 0.83 123.98 -21.16
C ASP A 276 1.97 125.01 -21.17
N ARG A 277 3.23 124.61 -20.98
CA ARG A 277 4.41 125.50 -21.13
C ARG A 277 4.55 126.08 -22.53
N HIS A 278 4.21 125.33 -23.58
CA HIS A 278 4.25 125.84 -24.96
C HIS A 278 3.14 126.86 -25.20
N ARG A 279 1.96 126.68 -24.59
CA ARG A 279 0.86 127.67 -24.60
C ARG A 279 1.21 128.90 -23.76
N GLU A 280 1.87 128.75 -22.62
CA GLU A 280 2.43 129.87 -21.84
C GLU A 280 3.51 130.64 -22.62
N ALA A 281 4.46 129.96 -23.25
CA ALA A 281 5.51 130.59 -24.05
C ALA A 281 4.94 131.32 -25.29
N LEU A 282 3.92 130.76 -25.95
CA LEU A 282 3.20 131.44 -27.03
C LEU A 282 2.39 132.64 -26.52
N ALA A 283 1.77 132.55 -25.35
CA ALA A 283 1.06 133.67 -24.73
C ALA A 283 2.03 134.78 -24.32
N GLU A 284 3.21 134.45 -23.77
CA GLU A 284 4.25 135.42 -23.45
C GLU A 284 4.84 136.05 -24.72
N GLN A 285 5.09 135.26 -25.77
CA GLN A 285 5.52 135.78 -27.06
C GLN A 285 4.48 136.74 -27.66
N ALA A 286 3.19 136.37 -27.63
CA ALA A 286 2.10 137.23 -28.09
C ALA A 286 1.96 138.51 -27.24
N ALA A 287 2.16 138.43 -25.91
CA ALA A 287 2.18 139.59 -25.04
C ALA A 287 3.36 140.52 -25.33
N ARG A 288 4.56 139.97 -25.52
CA ARG A 288 5.77 140.71 -25.93
C ARG A 288 5.61 141.36 -27.32
N GLU A 289 4.99 140.66 -28.27
CA GLU A 289 4.70 141.21 -29.60
C GLU A 289 3.59 142.28 -29.56
N THR A 290 2.57 142.11 -28.71
CA THR A 290 1.55 143.14 -28.50
C THR A 290 2.17 144.39 -27.87
N ALA A 291 3.02 144.23 -26.86
CA ALA A 291 3.75 145.33 -26.23
C ALA A 291 4.69 146.06 -27.22
N SER A 292 5.43 145.33 -28.06
CA SER A 292 6.30 145.95 -29.07
C SER A 292 5.51 146.61 -30.20
N ARG A 293 4.33 146.09 -30.58
CA ARG A 293 3.39 146.75 -31.48
C ARG A 293 2.83 148.04 -30.87
N THR A 294 2.50 148.06 -29.57
CA THR A 294 2.10 149.28 -28.85
C THR A 294 3.23 150.31 -28.85
N GLN A 295 4.46 149.91 -28.49
CA GLN A 295 5.63 150.80 -28.52
C GLN A 295 5.92 151.34 -29.92
N LEU A 296 5.75 150.52 -30.98
CA LEU A 296 5.88 150.98 -32.37
C LEU A 296 4.76 151.95 -32.77
N ALA A 297 3.54 151.78 -32.25
CA ALA A 297 2.45 152.73 -32.46
C ALA A 297 2.68 154.05 -31.72
N GLU A 298 3.16 154.00 -30.47
CA GLU A 298 3.56 155.17 -29.67
C GLU A 298 4.67 155.95 -30.39
N VAL A 299 5.76 155.29 -30.78
CA VAL A 299 6.86 155.90 -31.56
C VAL A 299 6.38 156.42 -32.93
N GLN A 300 5.38 155.80 -33.56
CA GLN A 300 4.75 156.36 -34.77
C GLN A 300 3.92 157.61 -34.48
N THR A 301 3.19 157.69 -33.37
CA THR A 301 2.49 158.91 -32.97
C THR A 301 3.47 160.03 -32.56
N GLU A 302 4.55 159.72 -31.85
CA GLU A 302 5.63 160.67 -31.56
C GLU A 302 6.29 161.18 -32.85
N LEU A 303 6.64 160.29 -33.78
CA LEU A 303 7.22 160.67 -35.07
C LEU A 303 6.26 161.52 -35.91
N THR A 304 4.95 161.29 -35.79
CA THR A 304 3.93 162.07 -36.50
C THR A 304 3.72 163.44 -35.85
N ALA A 305 3.73 163.52 -34.51
CA ALA A 305 3.73 164.78 -33.77
C ALA A 305 5.00 165.61 -34.05
N ALA A 306 6.17 164.98 -34.06
CA ALA A 306 7.44 165.62 -34.41
C ALA A 306 7.48 166.11 -35.87
N ARG A 307 6.86 165.37 -36.81
CA ARG A 307 6.65 165.84 -38.20
C ARG A 307 5.69 167.02 -38.27
N GLY A 308 4.63 167.04 -37.45
CA GLY A 308 3.75 168.20 -37.28
C GLY A 308 4.51 169.43 -36.79
N GLN A 309 5.28 169.29 -35.71
CA GLN A 309 6.14 170.34 -35.17
C GLN A 309 7.16 170.84 -36.20
N LEU A 310 7.79 169.94 -36.97
CA LEU A 310 8.72 170.29 -38.05
C LEU A 310 8.03 171.08 -39.17
N ALA A 311 6.81 170.70 -39.57
CA ALA A 311 6.03 171.42 -40.56
C ALA A 311 5.63 172.83 -40.07
N THR A 312 5.24 172.96 -38.79
CA THR A 312 4.97 174.27 -38.17
C THR A 312 6.22 175.14 -38.15
N ALA A 313 7.39 174.59 -37.78
CA ALA A 313 8.66 175.31 -37.79
C ALA A 313 9.10 175.71 -39.21
N GLN A 314 8.84 174.87 -40.23
CA GLN A 314 9.08 175.20 -41.64
C GLN A 314 8.14 176.31 -42.15
N LEU A 315 6.88 176.34 -41.70
CA LEU A 315 5.95 177.42 -42.01
C LEU A 315 6.40 178.76 -41.39
N GLN A 316 6.85 178.74 -40.14
CA GLN A 316 7.44 179.91 -39.47
C GLN A 316 8.73 180.37 -40.16
N ALA A 317 9.59 179.43 -40.57
CA ALA A 317 10.81 179.74 -41.32
C ALA A 317 10.50 180.43 -42.66
N THR A 318 9.58 179.88 -43.45
CA THR A 318 9.18 180.48 -44.74
C THR A 318 8.51 181.84 -44.58
N GLN A 319 7.66 182.05 -43.56
CA GLN A 319 7.12 183.38 -43.22
C GLN A 319 8.24 184.38 -42.87
N SER A 320 9.21 183.97 -42.03
CA SER A 320 10.36 184.82 -41.67
C SER A 320 11.21 185.18 -42.90
N GLN A 321 11.31 184.27 -43.87
CA GLN A 321 12.10 184.47 -45.08
C GLN A 321 11.40 185.39 -46.08
N THR A 322 10.06 185.29 -46.24
CA THR A 322 9.29 186.28 -47.03
C THR A 322 9.42 187.70 -46.46
N LEU A 323 9.39 187.87 -45.13
CA LEU A 323 9.63 189.17 -44.49
C LEU A 323 11.06 189.68 -44.74
N HIS A 324 12.06 188.78 -44.81
CA HIS A 324 13.45 189.13 -45.10
C HIS A 324 13.63 189.59 -46.56
N ASP A 325 12.94 188.95 -47.51
CA ASP A 325 12.94 189.33 -48.92
C ASP A 325 12.23 190.67 -49.16
N GLU A 326 11.12 190.95 -48.46
CA GLU A 326 10.44 192.25 -48.51
C GLU A 326 11.34 193.40 -47.99
N VAL A 327 12.02 193.21 -46.86
CA VAL A 327 12.99 194.17 -46.33
C VAL A 327 14.15 194.39 -47.32
N THR A 328 14.63 193.32 -47.96
CA THR A 328 15.70 193.40 -48.98
C THR A 328 15.24 194.13 -50.26
N ALA A 329 13.98 193.92 -50.68
CA ALA A 329 13.33 194.63 -51.77
C ALA A 329 13.00 196.11 -51.46
N MET A 330 13.03 196.49 -50.18
CA MET A 330 12.88 197.88 -49.71
C MET A 330 14.24 198.59 -49.68
N LEU A 331 15.26 197.98 -49.06
CA LEU A 331 16.63 198.52 -48.98
C LEU A 331 17.27 198.71 -50.36
N SER A 332 17.06 197.77 -51.29
CA SER A 332 17.55 197.88 -52.68
C SER A 332 16.81 198.93 -53.53
N ARG A 333 15.67 199.44 -53.04
CA ARG A 333 14.94 200.61 -53.59
C ARG A 333 15.54 201.92 -53.07
N ILE A 334 15.83 202.00 -51.78
CA ILE A 334 16.49 203.14 -51.13
C ILE A 334 17.89 203.37 -51.75
N ARG A 335 18.71 202.31 -51.84
CA ARG A 335 20.08 202.38 -52.39
C ARG A 335 20.14 202.85 -53.85
N ARG A 336 19.07 202.67 -54.63
CA ARG A 336 18.97 203.15 -56.02
C ARG A 336 18.54 204.63 -56.14
N ARG A 337 17.83 205.19 -55.15
CA ARG A 337 17.57 206.64 -55.08
C ARG A 337 18.79 207.43 -54.57
N ALA A 338 19.62 206.83 -53.72
CA ALA A 338 20.77 207.48 -53.10
C ALA A 338 21.99 207.76 -54.03
N LEU A 339 21.97 207.30 -55.29
CA LEU A 339 23.09 207.44 -56.24
C LEU A 339 22.76 208.31 -57.46
N ALA A 340 21.69 209.11 -57.39
CA ALA A 340 21.14 209.87 -58.53
C ALA A 340 21.19 211.40 -58.38
N ALA A 341 21.82 211.94 -57.32
CA ALA A 341 21.90 213.38 -57.07
C ALA A 341 23.16 213.78 -56.30
N THR A 342 24.14 214.36 -56.99
CA THR A 342 25.30 215.05 -56.39
C THR A 342 25.62 216.33 -57.17
N GLU A 343 24.68 217.28 -57.20
CA GLU A 343 24.96 218.68 -57.57
C GLU A 343 23.87 219.63 -57.00
N GLU A 344 24.06 220.00 -55.72
CA GLU A 344 23.51 221.18 -55.01
C GLU A 344 21.95 221.37 -54.99
N PRO A 345 21.38 222.43 -54.36
CA PRO A 345 20.94 222.22 -52.97
C PRO A 345 19.53 222.75 -52.61
N SER A 346 18.91 222.22 -51.55
CA SER A 346 17.97 222.97 -50.68
C SER A 346 17.60 222.22 -49.38
N ALA A 347 17.15 222.97 -48.38
CA ALA A 347 16.58 222.48 -47.12
C ALA A 347 15.13 221.94 -47.31
N PRO A 348 14.55 221.13 -46.39
CA PRO A 348 14.90 220.99 -44.97
C PRO A 348 14.97 219.54 -44.40
N LEU A 349 16.10 219.18 -43.81
CA LEU A 349 16.35 217.84 -43.25
C LEU A 349 15.98 217.73 -41.75
N ARG A 350 14.75 218.12 -41.35
CA ARG A 350 14.42 218.30 -39.91
C ARG A 350 12.99 218.00 -39.43
N HIS A 351 12.10 217.40 -40.24
CA HIS A 351 10.72 217.14 -39.82
C HIS A 351 10.35 215.64 -39.74
N ASP A 352 10.68 214.86 -40.78
CA ASP A 352 10.13 213.51 -40.95
C ASP A 352 10.69 212.43 -39.99
N LEU A 353 11.70 212.76 -39.17
CA LEU A 353 12.31 211.85 -38.19
C LEU A 353 11.49 211.65 -36.89
N LEU A 354 10.29 212.22 -36.79
CA LEU A 354 9.45 212.16 -35.59
C LEU A 354 8.00 211.66 -35.84
N ALA A 355 7.67 211.20 -37.05
CA ALA A 355 6.28 210.97 -37.46
C ALA A 355 5.78 209.52 -37.39
N ILE A 356 6.66 208.51 -37.34
CA ILE A 356 6.28 207.07 -37.36
C ILE A 356 6.97 206.33 -36.20
N LEU A 357 6.66 206.77 -34.97
CA LEU A 357 7.19 206.22 -33.72
C LEU A 357 6.07 205.75 -32.75
N LEU A 358 4.83 205.58 -33.27
CA LEU A 358 3.62 205.23 -32.53
C LEU A 358 2.70 204.34 -33.39
N GLY A 359 1.98 203.38 -32.76
CA GLY A 359 1.20 202.31 -33.40
C GLY A 359 1.87 200.94 -33.24
N ASP A 360 1.60 200.07 -32.26
CA ASP A 360 0.45 199.81 -31.34
C ASP A 360 -0.54 198.72 -31.85
N ASP A 361 -1.33 198.13 -30.92
CA ASP A 361 -2.20 196.91 -31.02
C ASP A 361 -1.49 195.52 -31.00
N ALA A 362 -2.07 194.40 -30.54
CA ALA A 362 -3.07 194.08 -29.48
C ALA A 362 -3.26 192.52 -29.32
N ALA A 363 -3.75 192.04 -28.15
CA ALA A 363 -4.43 190.73 -27.92
C ALA A 363 -3.61 189.42 -28.17
N GLU A 364 -4.01 188.15 -27.91
CA GLU A 364 -4.88 187.36 -26.97
C GLU A 364 -4.61 185.84 -27.26
N GLU A 365 -4.92 184.77 -26.48
CA GLU A 365 -5.25 184.44 -25.08
C GLU A 365 -5.04 182.89 -24.92
N SER A 366 -5.05 182.33 -23.71
CA SER A 366 -5.44 180.92 -23.40
C SER A 366 -4.44 179.78 -23.74
N THR A 367 -4.51 178.55 -23.22
CA THR A 367 -5.30 177.91 -22.13
C THR A 367 -4.45 176.83 -21.43
N ARG A 368 -4.83 176.33 -20.24
CA ARG A 368 -4.19 175.18 -19.56
C ARG A 368 -5.21 174.33 -18.76
N PRO A 369 -5.30 172.99 -18.95
CA PRO A 369 -6.18 172.11 -18.18
C PRO A 369 -5.47 171.18 -17.18
N ASP A 370 -6.28 170.55 -16.31
CA ASP A 370 -5.97 169.62 -15.21
C ASP A 370 -5.54 168.21 -15.67
N LEU A 371 -4.63 167.53 -14.94
CA LEU A 371 -4.80 166.49 -13.88
C LEU A 371 -5.48 165.17 -14.29
N GLY A 372 -4.93 164.07 -13.76
CA GLY A 372 -5.37 162.68 -13.91
C GLY A 372 -4.42 161.75 -13.17
#